data_AF-S3Y0L8-F1
#
_entry.id   AF-S3Y0L8-F1
#
_cell.length_a   1.000
_cell.length_b   1.000
_cell.length_c   1.000
_cell.angle_alpha   90.00
_cell.angle_beta   90.00
_cell.angle_gamma   90.00
#
_symmetry.space_group_name_H-M   'P 1'
#
loop_
_entity.id
_entity.type
_entity.pdbx_description
1 polymer ?
#
loop_
_entity_poly.entity_id
_entity_poly.type
_entity_poly.pdbx_seq_one_letter_code
_entity_poly.pdbx_strand_id
1 'polypeptide(L)'
;MGFEKPKDISQYYVFRTVVSLLTAAAAGIMWTLFFLKPPGAHGWGDPLLWAVLFTVLLPLAVYWQQRLYRRHTRKVLFMLDAIENNDTAIHFSETDGTEDNRLVNRSLNRVARILHNVKSETAQREKYYELILDCVNTGIIVLNDNGAVYQKNNEALRLLGLEVFTHVRQLSRVDAHLTDTLTACRSGDKFQAAFGNERGTVNLSVRVSDITVRQEHLRILALNDINNELDEKEIDSWIRLTRVLTHEIMNAVTPITSLSDTLLKLTEARISKEEMRHGLQTISTTGKGLLAFVESYRRFTRIPTPEPSLFYLKGFINRMAELARHQYPDTPVTFNVSIVPDDLILYADENLISQVIINLLKNAIQAFETGAPAATGTNAETTAETNAATTEKHINIRAYCNEAEAVLIEISNNGPAIPPDIAGHIFIPFFTTKENGSGIGLSISRQIMRLSGGSLSLIAGKETTFVLKFN
;
A
#
# COMPACT_ATOMS: atom_id res chain seq x y z
N MET A 1 13.85 46.28 4.32
CA MET A 1 15.24 46.77 4.53
C MET A 1 15.61 47.64 3.35
N GLY A 2 15.95 48.89 3.60
CA GLY A 2 16.17 49.92 2.58
C GLY A 2 17.28 49.54 1.59
N PHE A 3 16.99 49.70 0.30
CA PHE A 3 17.97 49.61 -0.76
C PHE A 3 18.87 50.85 -0.70
N GLU A 4 20.04 50.75 -0.06
CA GLU A 4 21.14 51.66 -0.36
C GLU A 4 21.55 51.43 -1.82
N LYS A 5 21.40 52.46 -2.66
CA LYS A 5 21.91 52.46 -4.03
C LYS A 5 23.40 52.12 -3.98
N PRO A 6 23.89 51.09 -4.70
CA PRO A 6 25.31 50.82 -4.78
C PRO A 6 26.00 52.04 -5.40
N LYS A 7 26.95 52.65 -4.69
CA LYS A 7 27.88 53.61 -5.30
C LYS A 7 28.58 52.89 -6.45
N ASP A 8 28.44 53.44 -7.64
CA ASP A 8 28.87 52.83 -8.88
C ASP A 8 30.39 52.57 -8.85
N ILE A 9 30.76 51.29 -8.75
CA ILE A 9 32.16 50.82 -8.79
C ILE A 9 32.83 51.29 -10.09
N SER A 10 32.04 51.47 -11.16
CA SER A 10 32.49 52.00 -12.44
C SER A 10 33.11 53.39 -12.31
N GLN A 11 32.59 54.29 -11.47
CA GLN A 11 33.05 55.67 -11.37
C GLN A 11 34.49 55.79 -10.89
N TYR A 12 34.95 54.91 -9.99
CA TYR A 12 36.31 54.95 -9.45
C TYR A 12 37.35 54.28 -10.36
N TYR A 13 37.00 53.18 -11.03
CA TYR A 13 37.87 52.58 -12.05
C TYR A 13 37.96 53.47 -13.29
N VAL A 14 36.86 54.11 -13.68
CA VAL A 14 36.84 55.15 -14.71
C VAL A 14 37.68 56.34 -14.27
N PHE A 15 37.56 56.82 -13.03
CA PHE A 15 38.42 57.90 -12.53
C PHE A 15 39.92 57.57 -12.61
N ARG A 16 40.33 56.37 -12.19
CA ARG A 16 41.75 55.96 -12.22
C ARG A 16 42.28 55.71 -13.63
N THR A 17 41.48 55.11 -14.51
CA THR A 17 41.83 54.96 -15.92
C THR A 17 41.93 56.32 -16.60
N VAL A 18 41.00 57.24 -16.34
CA VAL A 18 41.05 58.63 -16.80
C VAL A 18 42.29 59.33 -16.27
N VAL A 19 42.67 59.16 -15.00
CA VAL A 19 43.92 59.73 -14.45
C VAL A 19 45.15 59.16 -15.17
N SER A 20 45.21 57.86 -15.44
CA SER A 20 46.31 57.26 -16.21
C SER A 20 46.35 57.71 -17.67
N LEU A 21 45.19 58.01 -18.26
CA LEU A 21 45.06 58.49 -19.63
C LEU A 21 45.43 59.99 -19.72
N LEU A 22 45.09 60.77 -18.70
CA LEU A 22 45.49 62.16 -18.55
C LEU A 22 46.99 62.30 -18.29
N THR A 23 47.60 61.43 -17.48
CA THR A 23 49.06 61.43 -17.30
C THR A 23 49.80 61.00 -18.57
N ALA A 24 49.24 60.06 -19.34
CA ALA A 24 49.74 59.70 -20.67
C ALA A 24 49.64 60.87 -21.67
N ALA A 25 48.51 61.57 -21.70
CA ALA A 25 48.31 62.74 -22.54
C ALA A 25 49.24 63.89 -22.14
N ALA A 26 49.42 64.15 -20.83
CA ALA A 26 50.34 65.16 -20.32
C ALA A 26 51.81 64.82 -20.66
N ALA A 27 52.20 63.55 -20.56
CA ALA A 27 53.53 63.09 -20.99
C ALA A 27 53.75 63.35 -22.50
N GLY A 28 52.75 63.03 -23.32
CA GLY A 28 52.77 63.27 -24.77
C GLY A 28 52.90 64.75 -25.11
N ILE A 29 52.12 65.62 -24.47
CA ILE A 29 52.15 67.07 -24.66
C ILE A 29 53.50 67.66 -24.22
N MET A 30 54.10 67.16 -23.13
CA MET A 30 55.41 67.64 -22.68
C MET A 30 56.55 67.21 -23.61
N TRP A 31 56.46 66.01 -24.20
CA TRP A 31 57.39 65.55 -25.24
C TRP A 31 57.28 66.34 -26.54
N THR A 32 56.07 66.68 -26.98
CA THR A 32 55.87 67.50 -28.18
C THR A 32 56.36 68.94 -27.99
N LEU A 33 56.13 69.53 -26.80
CA LEU A 33 56.67 70.85 -26.44
C LEU A 33 58.20 70.87 -26.35
N PHE A 34 58.82 69.76 -25.96
CA PHE A 34 60.28 69.62 -25.98
C PHE A 34 60.84 69.60 -27.41
N PHE A 35 60.24 68.80 -28.31
CA PHE A 35 60.71 68.71 -29.70
C PHE A 35 60.47 69.98 -30.55
N LEU A 36 59.48 70.81 -30.20
CA LEU A 36 59.19 72.06 -30.91
C LEU A 36 60.11 73.25 -30.53
N LYS A 37 60.94 73.13 -29.48
CA LYS A 37 61.73 74.26 -28.95
C LYS A 37 63.11 74.35 -29.65
N PRO A 38 63.54 75.54 -30.15
CA PRO A 38 64.82 75.68 -30.85
C PRO A 38 66.04 75.50 -29.92
N PRO A 39 67.17 74.98 -30.43
CA PRO A 39 68.32 74.61 -29.61
C PRO A 39 69.06 75.88 -29.11
N GLY A 40 68.80 76.26 -27.87
CA GLY A 40 69.49 77.39 -27.23
C GLY A 40 68.88 77.96 -25.94
N ALA A 41 67.63 77.63 -25.61
CA ALA A 41 66.94 78.13 -24.41
C ALA A 41 66.65 77.00 -23.41
N HIS A 42 67.69 76.53 -22.71
CA HIS A 42 67.59 75.52 -21.65
C HIS A 42 67.76 76.21 -20.29
N GLY A 43 66.67 76.37 -19.56
CA GLY A 43 66.63 76.96 -18.23
C GLY A 43 66.07 75.97 -17.21
N TRP A 44 66.05 76.34 -15.93
CA TRP A 44 65.61 75.49 -14.79
C TRP A 44 64.12 75.08 -14.80
N GLY A 45 63.44 75.15 -15.95
CA GLY A 45 62.07 74.71 -16.20
C GLY A 45 61.94 73.86 -17.47
N ASP A 46 62.99 73.13 -17.85
CA ASP A 46 62.98 72.35 -19.08
C ASP A 46 61.90 71.25 -19.07
N PRO A 47 61.04 71.17 -20.11
CA PRO A 47 59.96 70.19 -20.19
C PRO A 47 60.45 68.74 -20.23
N LEU A 48 61.75 68.52 -20.45
CA LEU A 48 62.40 67.21 -20.46
C LEU A 48 62.31 66.51 -19.09
N LEU A 49 62.55 67.22 -17.98
CA LEU A 49 62.50 66.62 -16.64
C LEU A 49 61.08 66.12 -16.31
N TRP A 50 60.07 66.91 -16.65
CA TRP A 50 58.66 66.54 -16.46
C TRP A 50 58.22 65.42 -17.42
N ALA A 51 58.67 65.45 -18.68
CA ALA A 51 58.40 64.40 -19.65
C ALA A 51 58.97 63.04 -19.20
N VAL A 52 60.20 63.04 -18.65
CA VAL A 52 60.83 61.84 -18.05
C VAL A 52 60.09 61.39 -16.79
N LEU A 53 59.68 62.32 -15.92
CA LEU A 53 58.93 61.99 -14.71
C LEU A 53 57.59 61.30 -15.04
N PHE A 54 56.79 61.84 -15.96
CA PHE A 54 55.50 61.27 -16.32
C PHE A 54 55.63 59.94 -17.06
N THR A 55 56.65 59.78 -17.91
CA THR A 55 56.91 58.51 -18.61
C THR A 55 57.32 57.39 -17.66
N VAL A 56 58.00 57.70 -16.55
CA VAL A 56 58.32 56.72 -15.49
C VAL A 56 57.12 56.44 -14.58
N LEU A 57 56.27 57.43 -14.32
CA LEU A 57 55.13 57.29 -13.42
C LEU A 57 53.97 56.49 -14.04
N LEU A 58 53.81 56.53 -15.35
CA LEU A 58 52.79 55.76 -16.09
C LEU A 58 52.89 54.24 -15.91
N PRO A 59 54.04 53.57 -16.17
CA PRO A 59 54.16 52.13 -15.96
C PRO A 59 54.01 51.74 -14.50
N LEU A 60 54.42 52.59 -13.56
CA LEU A 60 54.19 52.36 -12.12
C LEU A 60 52.70 52.36 -11.78
N ALA A 61 51.93 53.32 -12.30
CA ALA A 61 50.49 53.40 -12.10
C ALA A 61 49.76 52.19 -12.72
N VAL A 62 50.15 51.79 -13.94
CA VAL A 62 49.60 50.60 -14.62
C VAL A 62 49.94 49.32 -13.84
N TYR A 63 51.17 49.19 -13.34
CA TYR A 63 51.58 48.05 -12.52
C TYR A 63 50.76 47.96 -11.23
N TRP A 64 50.57 49.09 -10.54
CA TRP A 64 49.73 49.15 -9.33
C TRP A 64 48.28 48.75 -9.61
N GLN A 65 47.69 49.23 -10.71
CA GLN A 65 46.33 48.88 -11.12
C GLN A 65 46.20 47.40 -11.47
N GLN A 66 47.14 46.84 -12.23
CA GLN A 66 47.16 45.41 -12.54
C GLN A 66 47.32 44.56 -11.29
N ARG A 67 48.17 44.96 -10.35
CA ARG A 67 48.36 44.24 -9.08
C ARG A 67 47.07 44.19 -8.26
N LEU A 68 46.32 45.28 -8.22
CA LEU A 68 45.03 45.35 -7.51
C LEU A 68 43.98 44.47 -8.18
N TYR A 69 43.86 44.55 -9.52
CA TYR A 69 42.95 43.73 -10.30
C TYR A 69 43.22 42.24 -10.07
N ARG A 70 44.48 41.80 -10.21
CA ARG A 70 44.89 40.40 -9.94
C ARG A 70 44.53 39.95 -8.53
N ARG A 71 44.62 40.82 -7.51
CA ARG A 71 44.22 40.49 -6.14
C ARG A 71 42.72 40.25 -6.01
N HIS A 72 41.88 41.10 -6.61
CA HIS A 72 40.43 40.91 -6.59
C HIS A 72 40.01 39.68 -7.38
N THR A 73 40.56 39.46 -8.57
CA THR A 73 40.29 38.27 -9.39
C THR A 73 40.66 36.99 -8.65
N ARG A 74 41.81 36.96 -7.94
CA ARG A 74 42.21 35.80 -7.13
C ARG A 74 41.24 35.51 -5.98
N LYS A 75 40.66 36.52 -5.34
CA LYS A 75 39.65 36.31 -4.28
C LYS A 75 38.35 35.71 -4.82
N VAL A 76 37.90 36.19 -5.97
CA VAL A 76 36.72 35.62 -6.64
C VAL A 76 36.99 34.19 -7.09
N LEU A 77 38.16 33.94 -7.70
CA LEU A 77 38.58 32.60 -8.10
C LEU A 77 38.63 31.66 -6.89
N PHE A 78 39.21 32.11 -5.78
CA PHE A 78 39.25 31.35 -4.54
C PHE A 78 37.85 31.03 -3.99
N MET A 79 36.91 31.98 -4.07
CA MET A 79 35.51 31.71 -3.69
C MET A 79 34.87 30.66 -4.61
N LEU A 80 35.12 30.73 -5.92
CA LEU A 80 34.59 29.76 -6.89
C LEU A 80 35.20 28.36 -6.67
N ASP A 81 36.52 28.27 -6.49
CA ASP A 81 37.23 27.02 -6.20
C ASP A 81 36.70 26.40 -4.91
N ALA A 82 36.45 27.20 -3.88
CA ALA A 82 35.95 26.69 -2.61
C ALA A 82 34.44 26.34 -2.67
N ILE A 83 33.65 26.98 -3.53
CA ILE A 83 32.28 26.53 -3.86
C ILE A 83 32.31 25.20 -4.59
N GLU A 84 33.22 25.01 -5.55
CA GLU A 84 33.40 23.75 -6.29
C GLU A 84 33.81 22.61 -5.34
N ASN A 85 34.67 22.92 -4.36
CA ASN A 85 35.07 21.99 -3.31
C ASN A 85 34.07 21.89 -2.13
N ASN A 86 32.90 22.50 -2.26
CA ASN A 86 31.80 22.43 -1.28
C ASN A 86 32.15 22.98 0.12
N ASP A 87 33.18 23.82 0.23
CA ASP A 87 33.61 24.46 1.47
C ASP A 87 32.79 25.75 1.69
N THR A 88 31.76 25.65 2.53
CA THR A 88 30.86 26.77 2.83
C THR A 88 31.35 27.65 3.97
N ALA A 89 32.53 27.40 4.55
CA ALA A 89 33.06 28.14 5.69
C ALA A 89 33.88 29.38 5.29
N ILE A 90 33.90 29.73 3.99
CA ILE A 90 34.69 30.86 3.48
C ILE A 90 34.13 32.17 4.02
N HIS A 91 35.00 32.95 4.67
CA HIS A 91 34.67 34.29 5.11
C HIS A 91 35.81 35.26 4.75
N PHE A 92 35.46 36.37 4.11
CA PHE A 92 36.40 37.43 3.79
C PHE A 92 36.31 38.55 4.83
N SER A 93 37.42 38.92 5.46
CA SER A 93 37.48 40.00 6.47
C SER A 93 36.89 41.32 5.95
N GLU A 94 35.93 41.90 6.68
CA GLU A 94 35.28 43.18 6.32
C GLU A 94 35.95 44.41 6.96
N THR A 95 36.96 44.18 7.80
CA THR A 95 37.69 45.22 8.55
C THR A 95 39.02 45.60 7.90
N ASP A 96 39.58 44.74 7.04
CA ASP A 96 40.93 44.93 6.49
C ASP A 96 40.95 45.49 5.06
N GLY A 97 41.64 46.62 4.90
CA GLY A 97 42.02 47.21 3.61
C GLY A 97 41.27 48.48 3.23
N THR A 98 41.38 48.89 1.97
CA THR A 98 40.69 50.06 1.40
C THR A 98 39.17 49.86 1.36
N GLU A 99 38.39 50.95 1.36
CA GLU A 99 36.92 50.91 1.26
C GLU A 99 36.41 50.01 0.10
N ASP A 100 37.08 50.04 -1.05
CA ASP A 100 36.81 49.15 -2.20
C ASP A 100 36.88 47.67 -1.83
N ASN A 101 37.89 47.29 -1.03
CA ASN A 101 38.11 45.91 -0.62
C ASN A 101 37.03 45.46 0.37
N ARG A 102 36.58 46.37 1.24
CA ARG A 102 35.48 46.12 2.18
C ARG A 102 34.16 45.88 1.44
N LEU A 103 33.89 46.67 0.40
CA LEU A 103 32.69 46.50 -0.43
C LEU A 103 32.67 45.16 -1.18
N VAL A 104 33.81 44.78 -1.78
CA VAL A 104 33.95 43.49 -2.49
C VAL A 104 33.82 42.32 -1.51
N ASN A 105 34.53 42.36 -0.38
CA ASN A 105 34.46 41.28 0.62
C ASN A 105 33.02 41.14 1.18
N ARG A 106 32.31 42.25 1.46
CA ARG A 106 30.91 42.22 1.89
C ARG A 106 29.99 41.60 0.83
N SER A 107 30.21 41.92 -0.44
CA SER A 107 29.44 41.34 -1.56
C SER A 107 29.69 39.83 -1.69
N LEU A 108 30.95 39.39 -1.59
CA LEU A 108 31.32 37.98 -1.62
C LEU A 108 30.72 37.21 -0.43
N ASN A 109 30.83 37.76 0.79
CA ASN A 109 30.22 37.19 1.99
C ASN A 109 28.68 37.08 1.86
N ARG A 110 28.03 38.07 1.24
CA ARG A 110 26.59 38.04 0.98
C ARG A 110 26.23 36.89 0.03
N VAL A 111 26.98 36.70 -1.05
CA VAL A 111 26.76 35.60 -2.00
C VAL A 111 26.97 34.25 -1.32
N ALA A 112 28.06 34.09 -0.57
CA ALA A 112 28.34 32.87 0.20
C ALA A 112 27.19 32.53 1.16
N ARG A 113 26.65 33.54 1.87
CA ARG A 113 25.50 33.36 2.79
C ARG A 113 24.22 32.95 2.06
N ILE A 114 23.91 33.56 0.92
CA ILE A 114 22.75 33.19 0.11
C ILE A 114 22.88 31.73 -0.37
N LEU A 115 24.05 31.34 -0.89
CA LEU A 115 24.30 29.98 -1.34
C LEU A 115 24.18 28.96 -0.20
N HIS A 116 24.78 29.26 0.95
CA HIS A 116 24.65 28.42 2.15
C HIS A 116 23.18 28.24 2.56
N ASN A 117 22.41 29.33 2.57
CA ASN A 117 20.99 29.27 2.92
C ASN A 117 20.19 28.43 1.92
N VAL A 118 20.38 28.63 0.61
CA VAL A 118 19.70 27.85 -0.43
C VAL A 118 20.04 26.36 -0.31
N LYS A 119 21.31 26.04 -0.06
CA LYS A 119 21.76 24.64 0.13
C LYS A 119 21.16 24.03 1.39
N SER A 120 21.19 24.76 2.51
CA SER A 120 20.59 24.31 3.78
C SER A 120 19.08 24.10 3.64
N GLU A 121 18.38 25.00 2.96
CA GLU A 121 16.94 24.89 2.72
C GLU A 121 16.62 23.69 1.81
N THR A 122 17.45 23.45 0.78
CA THR A 122 17.30 22.29 -0.12
C THR A 122 17.50 20.98 0.67
N ALA A 123 18.55 20.89 1.49
CA ALA A 123 18.80 19.72 2.33
C ALA A 123 17.70 19.48 3.39
N GLN A 124 17.17 20.55 3.99
CA GLN A 124 16.04 20.46 4.91
C GLN A 124 14.78 19.96 4.20
N ARG A 125 14.53 20.43 2.97
CA ARG A 125 13.39 20.02 2.17
C ARG A 125 13.48 18.55 1.73
N GLU A 126 14.65 18.08 1.34
CA GLU A 126 14.90 16.66 1.06
C GLU A 126 14.61 15.79 2.28
N LYS A 127 15.15 16.15 3.45
CA LYS A 127 14.88 15.44 4.71
C LYS A 127 13.40 15.46 5.11
N TYR A 128 12.72 16.57 4.87
CA TYR A 128 11.27 16.68 5.10
C TYR A 128 10.48 15.71 4.21
N TYR A 129 10.81 15.59 2.93
CA TYR A 129 10.16 14.63 2.04
C TYR A 129 10.48 13.18 2.43
N GLU A 130 11.71 12.88 2.85
CA GLU A 130 12.08 11.56 3.36
C GLU A 130 11.22 11.16 4.58
N LEU A 131 11.04 12.08 5.53
CA LEU A 131 10.17 11.85 6.70
C LEU A 131 8.69 11.68 6.31
N ILE A 132 8.19 12.44 5.34
CA ILE A 132 6.82 12.23 4.84
C ILE A 132 6.68 10.83 4.26
N LEU A 133 7.62 10.40 3.42
CA LEU A 133 7.60 9.08 2.79
C LEU A 133 7.66 7.96 3.83
N ASP A 134 8.41 8.15 4.92
CA ASP A 134 8.51 7.18 6.02
C ASP A 134 7.28 7.12 6.93
N CYS A 135 6.49 8.19 7.01
CA CYS A 135 5.25 8.20 7.79
C CYS A 135 4.08 7.46 7.09
N VAL A 136 4.19 7.13 5.81
CA VAL A 136 3.12 6.45 5.07
C VAL A 136 3.23 4.93 5.26
N ASN A 137 2.12 4.28 5.62
CA ASN A 137 2.02 2.83 5.76
C ASN A 137 2.06 2.05 4.42
N THR A 138 2.38 2.73 3.32
CA THR A 138 2.51 2.16 1.98
C THR A 138 3.99 2.12 1.65
N GLY A 139 4.50 0.96 1.24
CA GLY A 139 5.86 0.83 0.76
C GLY A 139 6.01 1.52 -0.60
N ILE A 140 6.84 2.57 -0.69
CA ILE A 140 7.11 3.27 -1.95
C ILE A 140 8.50 2.90 -2.43
N ILE A 141 8.61 2.51 -3.69
CA ILE A 141 9.88 2.18 -4.36
C ILE A 141 9.91 2.87 -5.72
N VAL A 142 11.01 3.54 -6.04
CA VAL A 142 11.26 4.14 -7.35
C VAL A 142 12.36 3.37 -8.05
N LEU A 143 12.09 2.88 -9.26
CA LEU A 143 13.00 2.10 -10.08
C LEU A 143 13.31 2.80 -11.40
N ASN A 144 14.49 2.56 -11.95
CA ASN A 144 14.76 2.85 -13.35
C ASN A 144 14.38 1.67 -14.28
N ASP A 145 14.52 1.86 -15.59
CA ASP A 145 14.25 0.82 -16.59
C ASP A 145 15.15 -0.42 -16.43
N ASN A 146 16.36 -0.24 -15.89
CA ASN A 146 17.29 -1.32 -15.62
C ASN A 146 16.98 -2.08 -14.31
N GLY A 147 15.98 -1.65 -13.53
CA GLY A 147 15.61 -2.25 -12.25
C GLY A 147 16.51 -1.87 -11.06
N ALA A 148 17.29 -0.80 -11.17
CA ALA A 148 18.00 -0.19 -10.05
C ALA A 148 17.05 0.70 -9.24
N VAL A 149 17.20 0.66 -7.92
CA VAL A 149 16.36 1.41 -6.98
C VAL A 149 16.91 2.82 -6.79
N TYR A 150 16.16 3.82 -7.20
CA TYR A 150 16.49 5.24 -7.03
C TYR A 150 16.10 5.74 -5.64
N GLN A 151 14.90 5.40 -5.17
CA GLN A 151 14.39 5.81 -3.87
C GLN A 151 13.49 4.73 -3.27
N LYS A 152 13.44 4.66 -1.93
CA LYS A 152 12.60 3.73 -1.17
C LYS A 152 12.26 4.31 0.19
N ASN A 153 11.14 3.93 0.78
CA ASN A 153 10.86 4.23 2.20
C ASN A 153 11.14 3.03 3.11
N ASN A 154 11.10 3.26 4.42
CA ASN A 154 11.29 2.21 5.42
C ASN A 154 10.18 1.16 5.41
N GLU A 155 8.93 1.53 5.09
CA GLU A 155 7.82 0.57 5.03
C GLU A 155 7.99 -0.43 3.89
N ALA A 156 8.56 -0.03 2.73
CA ALA A 156 8.88 -0.93 1.63
C ALA A 156 9.91 -1.99 2.04
N LEU A 157 10.93 -1.58 2.81
CA LEU A 157 11.92 -2.50 3.37
C LEU A 157 11.28 -3.47 4.37
N ARG A 158 10.39 -2.96 5.23
CA ARG A 158 9.66 -3.76 6.20
C ARG A 158 8.72 -4.78 5.56
N LEU A 159 7.96 -4.38 4.54
CA LEU A 159 7.05 -5.24 3.79
C LEU A 159 7.80 -6.34 3.03
N LEU A 160 8.94 -6.01 2.42
CA LEU A 160 9.78 -6.96 1.71
C LEU A 160 10.69 -7.79 2.64
N GLY A 161 10.85 -7.38 3.91
CA GLY A 161 11.78 -7.94 4.90
C GLY A 161 13.23 -7.89 4.47
N LEU A 162 13.63 -6.82 3.79
CA LEU A 162 15.01 -6.58 3.38
C LEU A 162 15.59 -5.41 4.17
N GLU A 163 16.81 -5.54 4.68
CA GLU A 163 17.51 -4.40 5.31
C GLU A 163 18.05 -3.41 4.27
N VAL A 164 18.49 -3.92 3.11
CA VAL A 164 19.07 -3.13 2.03
C VAL A 164 18.50 -3.57 0.70
N PHE A 165 17.82 -2.64 0.01
CA PHE A 165 17.25 -2.87 -1.31
C PHE A 165 17.81 -1.88 -2.34
N THR A 166 18.75 -2.32 -3.19
CA THR A 166 19.43 -1.50 -4.21
C THR A 166 19.07 -1.88 -5.64
N HIS A 167 18.64 -3.12 -5.86
CA HIS A 167 18.28 -3.62 -7.18
C HIS A 167 17.16 -4.65 -7.10
N VAL A 168 16.23 -4.63 -8.05
CA VAL A 168 15.13 -5.60 -8.17
C VAL A 168 15.59 -7.05 -8.13
N ARG A 169 16.78 -7.39 -8.65
CA ARG A 169 17.32 -8.76 -8.60
C ARG A 169 17.50 -9.29 -7.17
N GLN A 170 17.59 -8.44 -6.15
CA GLN A 170 17.68 -8.89 -4.77
C GLN A 170 16.37 -9.49 -4.25
N LEU A 171 15.24 -9.15 -4.87
CA LEU A 171 13.94 -9.74 -4.54
C LEU A 171 13.88 -11.22 -4.87
N SER A 172 14.75 -11.74 -5.74
CA SER A 172 14.79 -13.16 -6.07
C SER A 172 15.19 -14.03 -4.86
N ARG A 173 15.75 -13.42 -3.81
CA ARG A 173 16.05 -14.09 -2.54
C ARG A 173 14.81 -14.26 -1.66
N VAL A 174 13.82 -13.40 -1.84
CA VAL A 174 12.55 -13.43 -1.11
C VAL A 174 11.54 -14.25 -1.91
N ASP A 175 11.37 -13.91 -3.18
CA ASP A 175 10.47 -14.61 -4.09
C ASP A 175 10.84 -14.36 -5.57
N ALA A 176 11.01 -15.45 -6.33
CA ALA A 176 11.36 -15.37 -7.74
C ALA A 176 10.20 -14.82 -8.59
N HIS A 177 8.95 -15.17 -8.25
CA HIS A 177 7.76 -14.75 -8.98
C HIS A 177 7.51 -13.24 -8.81
N LEU A 178 7.72 -12.68 -7.63
CA LEU A 178 7.65 -11.24 -7.36
C LEU A 178 8.67 -10.46 -8.21
N THR A 179 9.88 -11.01 -8.35
CA THR A 179 10.95 -10.39 -9.15
C THR A 179 10.55 -10.33 -10.61
N ASP A 180 10.10 -11.44 -11.18
CA ASP A 180 9.69 -11.54 -12.57
C ASP A 180 8.51 -10.62 -12.87
N THR A 181 7.52 -10.60 -11.97
CA THR A 181 6.35 -9.73 -12.08
C THR A 181 6.79 -8.26 -12.06
N LEU A 182 7.61 -7.84 -11.10
CA LEU A 182 8.12 -6.46 -11.01
C LEU A 182 8.96 -6.03 -12.22
N THR A 183 9.72 -6.96 -12.82
CA THR A 183 10.44 -6.67 -14.07
C THR A 183 9.52 -6.56 -15.28
N ALA A 184 8.48 -7.39 -15.36
CA ALA A 184 7.57 -7.46 -16.52
C ALA A 184 6.47 -6.38 -16.50
N CYS A 185 6.19 -5.76 -15.35
CA CYS A 185 5.09 -4.81 -15.22
C CYS A 185 5.28 -3.50 -15.99
N ARG A 186 4.17 -3.04 -16.56
CA ARG A 186 4.02 -1.80 -17.33
C ARG A 186 3.24 -0.75 -16.53
N SER A 187 3.24 0.48 -17.03
CA SER A 187 2.51 1.58 -16.39
C SER A 187 1.01 1.27 -16.29
N GLY A 188 0.42 1.55 -15.12
CA GLY A 188 -1.00 1.35 -14.85
C GLY A 188 -1.35 -0.06 -14.37
N ASP A 189 -0.38 -0.98 -14.34
CA ASP A 189 -0.62 -2.34 -13.85
C ASP A 189 -0.92 -2.33 -12.35
N LYS A 190 -1.95 -3.08 -11.98
CA LYS A 190 -2.28 -3.45 -10.60
C LYS A 190 -2.22 -4.96 -10.50
N PHE A 191 -1.34 -5.48 -9.66
CA PHE A 191 -1.23 -6.90 -9.42
C PHE A 191 -1.14 -7.19 -7.93
N GLN A 192 -1.51 -8.40 -7.56
CA GLN A 192 -1.41 -8.90 -6.20
C GLN A 192 -0.35 -10.00 -6.18
N ALA A 193 0.50 -9.96 -5.16
CA ALA A 193 1.51 -10.97 -4.95
C ALA A 193 1.47 -11.43 -3.50
N ALA A 194 1.49 -12.74 -3.30
CA ALA A 194 1.62 -13.35 -2.00
C ALA A 194 3.00 -13.99 -1.93
N PHE A 195 3.75 -13.71 -0.87
CA PHE A 195 5.03 -14.39 -0.63
C PHE A 195 5.24 -14.66 0.86
N GLY A 196 6.02 -15.69 1.15
CA GLY A 196 6.43 -16.03 2.51
C GLY A 196 7.70 -15.26 2.88
N ASN A 197 7.66 -14.56 4.00
CA ASN A 197 8.84 -13.97 4.63
C ASN A 197 9.10 -14.63 5.98
N GLU A 198 10.21 -14.32 6.65
CA GLU A 198 10.56 -14.82 7.99
C GLU A 198 9.47 -14.54 9.05
N ARG A 199 8.55 -13.61 8.76
CA ARG A 199 7.42 -13.21 9.62
C ARG A 199 6.07 -13.84 9.23
N GLY A 200 6.03 -14.69 8.19
CA GLY A 200 4.81 -15.32 7.68
C GLY A 200 4.47 -14.90 6.24
N THR A 201 3.27 -15.29 5.78
CA THR A 201 2.76 -14.98 4.43
C THR A 201 2.21 -13.56 4.34
N VAL A 202 2.83 -12.71 3.52
CA VAL A 202 2.40 -11.33 3.26
C VAL A 202 1.68 -11.26 1.93
N ASN A 203 0.49 -10.66 1.91
CA ASN A 203 -0.29 -10.43 0.70
C ASN A 203 -0.17 -8.96 0.29
N LEU A 204 0.65 -8.67 -0.73
CA LEU A 204 0.86 -7.32 -1.23
C LEU A 204 -0.04 -7.00 -2.42
N SER A 205 -0.67 -5.82 -2.38
CA SER A 205 -1.17 -5.13 -3.57
C SER A 205 -0.09 -4.19 -4.08
N VAL A 206 0.34 -4.37 -5.33
CA VAL A 206 1.32 -3.52 -6.01
C VAL A 206 0.62 -2.68 -7.06
N ARG A 207 0.89 -1.37 -7.06
CA ARG A 207 0.45 -0.43 -8.10
C ARG A 207 1.66 0.21 -8.75
N VAL A 208 1.70 0.19 -10.08
CA VAL A 208 2.78 0.76 -10.88
C VAL A 208 2.33 2.07 -11.53
N SER A 209 3.10 3.13 -11.34
CA SER A 209 2.96 4.40 -12.06
C SER A 209 4.30 4.75 -12.68
N ASP A 210 4.30 5.31 -13.89
CA ASP A 210 5.50 5.86 -14.51
C ASP A 210 5.61 7.36 -14.26
N ILE A 211 6.84 7.85 -14.24
CA ILE A 211 7.17 9.26 -14.27
C ILE A 211 8.44 9.46 -15.09
N THR A 212 8.44 10.44 -15.98
CA THR A 212 9.65 10.82 -16.71
C THR A 212 10.26 12.05 -16.04
N VAL A 213 11.45 11.92 -15.48
CA VAL A 213 12.18 13.01 -14.81
C VAL A 213 13.50 13.21 -15.53
N ARG A 214 13.79 14.44 -16.00
CA ARG A 214 15.06 14.79 -16.66
C ARG A 214 15.44 13.87 -17.84
N GLN A 215 14.47 13.42 -18.64
CA GLN A 215 14.62 12.47 -19.76
C GLN A 215 14.96 11.02 -19.35
N GLU A 216 14.98 10.69 -18.05
CA GLU A 216 15.02 9.31 -17.58
C GLU A 216 13.61 8.85 -17.22
N HIS A 217 13.27 7.63 -17.64
CA HIS A 217 12.01 6.98 -17.31
C HIS A 217 12.16 6.24 -15.98
N LEU A 218 11.31 6.61 -15.02
CA LEU A 218 11.28 6.04 -13.68
C LEU A 218 9.91 5.41 -13.42
N ARG A 219 9.90 4.29 -12.72
CA ARG A 219 8.68 3.59 -12.28
C ARG A 219 8.54 3.70 -10.77
N ILE A 220 7.40 4.18 -10.32
CA ILE A 220 7.00 4.24 -8.93
C ILE A 220 6.11 3.02 -8.63
N LEU A 221 6.52 2.24 -7.66
CA LEU A 221 5.82 1.08 -7.12
C LEU A 221 5.27 1.43 -5.75
N ALA A 222 3.97 1.33 -5.60
CA ALA A 222 3.29 1.41 -4.31
C ALA A 222 2.88 0.01 -3.86
N LEU A 223 3.46 -0.46 -2.75
CA LEU A 223 3.23 -1.74 -2.09
C LEU A 223 2.33 -1.52 -0.88
N ASN A 224 1.21 -2.24 -0.79
CA ASN A 224 0.34 -2.18 0.37
C ASN A 224 0.01 -3.59 0.88
N ASP A 225 0.08 -3.81 2.19
CA ASP A 225 -0.32 -5.09 2.80
C ASP A 225 -1.84 -5.16 2.93
N ILE A 226 -2.43 -6.20 2.34
CA ILE A 226 -3.88 -6.44 2.34
C ILE A 226 -4.32 -7.11 3.66
N ASN A 227 -3.40 -7.69 4.45
CA ASN A 227 -3.75 -8.39 5.68
C ASN A 227 -4.41 -7.47 6.73
N ASN A 228 -3.99 -6.20 6.84
CA ASN A 228 -4.58 -5.27 7.82
C ASN A 228 -6.04 -4.90 7.49
N GLU A 229 -6.44 -4.98 6.21
CA GLU A 229 -7.82 -4.76 5.77
C GLU A 229 -8.73 -5.97 6.06
N LEU A 230 -8.14 -7.17 6.18
CA LEU A 230 -8.84 -8.37 6.63
C LEU A 230 -9.13 -8.32 8.13
N ASP A 231 -8.20 -7.81 8.95
CA ASP A 231 -8.40 -7.67 10.39
C ASP A 231 -9.54 -6.69 10.73
N GLU A 232 -9.67 -5.58 10.01
CA GLU A 232 -10.81 -4.66 10.19
C GLU A 232 -12.15 -5.32 9.81
N LYS A 233 -12.21 -6.08 8.72
CA LYS A 233 -13.42 -6.83 8.33
C LYS A 233 -13.72 -7.96 9.31
N GLU A 234 -12.68 -8.57 9.88
CA GLU A 234 -12.82 -9.61 10.89
C GLU A 234 -13.38 -8.99 12.18
N ILE A 235 -12.82 -7.87 12.66
CA ILE A 235 -13.31 -7.12 13.82
C ILE A 235 -14.76 -6.64 13.61
N ASP A 236 -15.09 -6.09 12.44
CA ASP A 236 -16.45 -5.66 12.15
C ASP A 236 -17.42 -6.85 12.11
N SER A 237 -16.98 -8.00 11.59
CA SER A 237 -17.73 -9.25 11.71
C SER A 237 -17.92 -9.65 13.17
N TRP A 238 -16.87 -9.61 14.00
CA TRP A 238 -16.96 -9.87 15.45
C TRP A 238 -17.95 -8.95 16.18
N ILE A 239 -17.96 -7.66 15.84
CA ILE A 239 -18.91 -6.68 16.38
C ILE A 239 -20.35 -7.05 15.96
N ARG A 240 -20.56 -7.39 14.68
CA ARG A 240 -21.87 -7.85 14.20
C ARG A 240 -22.33 -9.13 14.91
N LEU A 241 -21.44 -10.11 15.10
CA LEU A 241 -21.73 -11.35 15.82
C LEU A 241 -22.15 -11.09 17.26
N THR A 242 -21.43 -10.19 17.94
CA THR A 242 -21.74 -9.82 19.32
C THR A 242 -23.14 -9.19 19.44
N ARG A 243 -23.52 -8.33 18.48
CA ARG A 243 -24.86 -7.74 18.42
C ARG A 243 -25.96 -8.78 18.19
N VAL A 244 -25.77 -9.68 17.22
CA VAL A 244 -26.74 -10.77 16.95
C VAL A 244 -26.88 -11.67 18.17
N LEU A 245 -25.77 -12.06 18.81
CA LEU A 245 -25.78 -12.87 20.02
C LEU A 245 -26.56 -12.22 21.16
N THR A 246 -26.35 -10.91 21.36
CA THR A 246 -27.08 -10.16 22.39
C THR A 246 -28.56 -10.11 22.07
N HIS A 247 -28.92 -9.89 20.81
CA HIS A 247 -30.31 -9.85 20.35
C HIS A 247 -31.01 -11.21 20.51
N GLU A 248 -30.38 -12.31 20.11
CA GLU A 248 -30.94 -13.66 20.22
C GLU A 248 -31.08 -14.12 21.67
N ILE A 249 -30.10 -13.82 22.54
CA ILE A 249 -30.20 -14.12 23.97
C ILE A 249 -31.36 -13.32 24.59
N MET A 250 -31.44 -12.01 24.33
CA MET A 250 -32.50 -11.18 24.89
C MET A 250 -33.89 -11.58 24.37
N ASN A 251 -34.00 -11.94 23.09
CA ASN A 251 -35.26 -12.40 22.47
C ASN A 251 -35.74 -13.74 23.04
N ALA A 252 -34.84 -14.63 23.42
CA ALA A 252 -35.22 -15.89 24.05
C ALA A 252 -35.50 -15.72 25.56
N VAL A 253 -34.70 -14.91 26.26
CA VAL A 253 -34.79 -14.74 27.71
C VAL A 253 -36.02 -13.90 28.10
N THR A 254 -36.35 -12.85 27.34
CA THR A 254 -37.44 -11.91 27.71
C THR A 254 -38.83 -12.58 27.75
N PRO A 255 -39.25 -13.40 26.77
CA PRO A 255 -40.50 -14.14 26.85
C PRO A 255 -40.47 -15.18 27.98
N ILE A 256 -39.33 -15.85 28.21
CA ILE A 256 -39.20 -16.83 29.30
C ILE A 256 -39.44 -16.16 30.64
N THR A 257 -38.80 -15.02 30.93
CA THR A 257 -38.98 -14.29 32.19
C THR A 257 -40.39 -13.75 32.32
N SER A 258 -40.93 -13.10 31.28
CA SER A 258 -42.29 -12.56 31.30
C SER A 258 -43.37 -13.63 31.46
N LEU A 259 -43.29 -14.76 30.74
CA LEU A 259 -44.24 -15.86 30.91
C LEU A 259 -44.08 -16.53 32.27
N SER A 260 -42.86 -16.67 32.77
CA SER A 260 -42.63 -17.22 34.11
C SER A 260 -43.23 -16.33 35.18
N ASP A 261 -43.04 -15.01 35.11
CA ASP A 261 -43.63 -14.04 36.04
C ASP A 261 -45.16 -14.05 35.98
N THR A 262 -45.74 -14.12 34.78
CA THR A 262 -47.19 -14.22 34.59
C THR A 262 -47.73 -15.53 35.19
N LEU A 263 -47.06 -16.66 34.94
CA LEU A 263 -47.45 -17.96 35.52
C LEU A 263 -47.36 -17.94 37.05
N LEU A 264 -46.30 -17.34 37.63
CA LEU A 264 -46.11 -17.21 39.07
C LEU A 264 -47.19 -16.35 39.74
N LYS A 265 -47.53 -15.19 39.13
CA LYS A 265 -48.61 -14.31 39.63
C LYS A 265 -49.98 -14.97 39.53
N LEU A 266 -50.21 -15.74 38.48
CA LEU A 266 -51.50 -16.37 38.25
C LEU A 266 -51.70 -17.62 39.11
N THR A 267 -50.65 -18.28 39.63
CA THR A 267 -50.79 -19.43 40.55
C THR A 267 -51.57 -19.12 41.83
N GLU A 268 -51.71 -17.84 42.19
CA GLU A 268 -52.55 -17.36 43.30
C GLU A 268 -54.05 -17.25 42.93
N ALA A 269 -54.38 -17.26 41.63
CA ALA A 269 -55.74 -17.26 41.10
C ALA A 269 -56.12 -18.65 40.53
N ARG A 270 -57.41 -19.00 40.50
CA ARG A 270 -57.89 -20.26 39.89
C ARG A 270 -57.69 -20.23 38.36
N ILE A 271 -56.53 -20.67 37.86
CA ILE A 271 -56.25 -20.83 36.42
C ILE A 271 -56.82 -22.16 35.90
N SER A 272 -57.19 -22.19 34.62
CA SER A 272 -57.31 -23.41 33.83
C SER A 272 -55.94 -24.08 33.66
N LYS A 273 -55.88 -25.41 33.89
CA LYS A 273 -54.68 -26.25 33.69
C LYS A 273 -54.08 -26.09 32.28
N GLU A 274 -54.89 -25.71 31.30
CA GLU A 274 -54.50 -25.57 29.90
C GLU A 274 -53.62 -24.33 29.64
N GLU A 275 -53.90 -23.20 30.29
CA GLU A 275 -53.11 -21.96 30.15
C GLU A 275 -51.72 -22.12 30.78
N MET A 276 -51.65 -22.82 31.91
CA MET A 276 -50.39 -23.18 32.55
C MET A 276 -49.56 -24.11 31.65
N ARG A 277 -50.20 -25.13 31.07
CA ARG A 277 -49.55 -26.06 30.14
C ARG A 277 -49.02 -25.33 28.91
N HIS A 278 -49.80 -24.42 28.33
CA HIS A 278 -49.40 -23.61 27.18
C HIS A 278 -48.21 -22.69 27.53
N GLY A 279 -48.26 -21.99 28.66
CA GLY A 279 -47.16 -21.14 29.12
C GLY A 279 -45.86 -21.91 29.36
N LEU A 280 -45.92 -23.06 30.04
CA LEU A 280 -44.77 -23.95 30.22
C LEU A 280 -44.24 -24.48 28.89
N GLN A 281 -45.12 -24.81 27.94
CA GLN A 281 -44.71 -25.34 26.65
C GLN A 281 -44.01 -24.27 25.79
N THR A 282 -44.48 -23.02 25.84
CA THR A 282 -43.78 -21.89 25.22
C THR A 282 -42.41 -21.68 25.85
N ILE A 283 -42.31 -21.64 27.18
CA ILE A 283 -41.02 -21.52 27.90
C ILE A 283 -40.07 -22.66 27.51
N SER A 284 -40.56 -23.90 27.48
CA SER A 284 -39.76 -25.07 27.11
C SER A 284 -39.25 -24.98 25.66
N THR A 285 -40.11 -24.54 24.74
CA THR A 285 -39.75 -24.40 23.32
C THR A 285 -38.71 -23.30 23.12
N THR A 286 -38.92 -22.12 23.72
CA THR A 286 -37.98 -21.00 23.67
C THR A 286 -36.64 -21.35 24.34
N GLY A 287 -36.67 -22.07 25.46
CA GLY A 287 -35.46 -22.55 26.14
C GLY A 287 -34.66 -23.55 25.30
N LYS A 288 -35.34 -24.48 24.62
CA LYS A 288 -34.69 -25.40 23.66
C LYS A 288 -34.07 -24.65 22.48
N GLY A 289 -34.76 -23.63 21.96
CA GLY A 289 -34.24 -22.76 20.90
C GLY A 289 -32.97 -22.03 21.31
N LEU A 290 -32.94 -21.44 22.50
CA LEU A 290 -31.74 -20.78 23.05
C LEU A 290 -30.58 -21.76 23.22
N LEU A 291 -30.86 -22.97 23.68
CA LEU A 291 -29.83 -24.00 23.87
C LEU A 291 -29.23 -24.44 22.53
N ALA A 292 -30.06 -24.61 21.50
CA ALA A 292 -29.60 -24.89 20.14
C ALA A 292 -28.75 -23.72 19.56
N PHE A 293 -29.14 -22.48 19.83
CA PHE A 293 -28.37 -21.29 19.43
C PHE A 293 -26.99 -21.24 20.12
N VAL A 294 -26.94 -21.42 21.45
CA VAL A 294 -25.69 -21.43 22.22
C VAL A 294 -24.78 -22.57 21.78
N GLU A 295 -25.33 -23.76 21.50
CA GLU A 295 -24.55 -24.87 20.99
C GLU A 295 -23.96 -24.57 19.61
N SER A 296 -24.74 -23.93 18.73
CA SER A 296 -24.30 -23.49 17.40
C SER A 296 -23.18 -22.43 17.50
N TYR A 297 -23.29 -21.49 18.45
CA TYR A 297 -22.23 -20.53 18.77
C TYR A 297 -20.96 -21.19 19.34
N ARG A 298 -21.11 -22.20 20.22
CA ARG A 298 -19.98 -22.95 20.76
C ARG A 298 -19.21 -23.70 19.68
N ARG A 299 -19.92 -24.28 18.70
CA ARG A 299 -19.32 -24.93 17.53
C ARG A 299 -18.53 -23.95 16.65
N PHE A 300 -18.95 -22.69 16.58
CA PHE A 300 -18.22 -21.64 15.86
C PHE A 300 -16.95 -21.19 16.59
N THR A 301 -17.04 -20.99 17.91
CA THR A 301 -15.93 -20.43 18.72
C THR A 301 -14.89 -21.46 19.17
N ARG A 302 -15.23 -22.75 19.18
CA ARG A 302 -14.31 -23.83 19.53
C ARG A 302 -14.13 -24.78 18.35
N ILE A 303 -13.35 -24.33 17.37
CA ILE A 303 -12.79 -25.22 16.37
C ILE A 303 -11.53 -25.84 16.99
N PRO A 304 -11.43 -27.18 17.09
CA PRO A 304 -10.22 -27.82 17.61
C PRO A 304 -9.03 -27.51 16.71
N THR A 305 -7.83 -27.52 17.30
CA THR A 305 -6.58 -27.38 16.54
C THR A 305 -6.47 -28.55 15.54
N PRO A 306 -6.26 -28.29 14.25
CA PRO A 306 -6.16 -29.36 13.24
C PRO A 306 -5.02 -30.33 13.55
N GLU A 307 -5.29 -31.63 13.43
CA GLU A 307 -4.28 -32.69 13.47
C GLU A 307 -4.13 -33.28 12.05
N PRO A 308 -3.29 -32.68 11.19
CA PRO A 308 -3.23 -33.06 9.78
C PRO A 308 -2.58 -34.43 9.59
N SER A 309 -3.17 -35.23 8.69
CA SER A 309 -2.66 -36.53 8.28
C SER A 309 -2.77 -36.69 6.76
N LEU A 310 -1.98 -37.61 6.19
CA LEU A 310 -2.07 -37.95 4.77
C LEU A 310 -3.14 -39.01 4.56
N PHE A 311 -4.12 -38.73 3.71
CA PHE A 311 -5.17 -39.69 3.35
C PHE A 311 -5.55 -39.63 1.87
N TYR A 312 -6.04 -40.76 1.35
CA TYR A 312 -6.49 -40.86 -0.04
C TYR A 312 -7.85 -40.20 -0.25
N LEU A 313 -7.91 -39.25 -1.18
CA LEU A 313 -9.11 -38.43 -1.38
C LEU A 313 -10.27 -39.22 -1.97
N LYS A 314 -9.99 -40.18 -2.86
CA LYS A 314 -11.03 -41.01 -3.50
C LYS A 314 -11.85 -41.82 -2.51
N GLY A 315 -11.19 -42.51 -1.60
CA GLY A 315 -11.88 -43.25 -0.54
C GLY A 315 -12.69 -42.32 0.38
N PHE A 316 -12.12 -41.17 0.72
CA PHE A 316 -12.75 -40.19 1.59
C PHE A 316 -14.02 -39.57 0.99
N ILE A 317 -13.97 -39.06 -0.25
CA ILE A 317 -15.13 -38.42 -0.90
C ILE A 317 -16.27 -39.42 -1.11
N ASN A 318 -15.96 -40.68 -1.46
CA ASN A 318 -16.98 -41.72 -1.60
C ASN A 318 -17.70 -41.99 -0.28
N ARG A 319 -16.97 -42.10 0.85
CA ARG A 319 -17.57 -42.23 2.19
C ARG A 319 -18.48 -41.05 2.52
N MET A 320 -18.07 -39.82 2.18
CA MET A 320 -18.88 -38.63 2.44
C MET A 320 -20.15 -38.58 1.59
N ALA A 321 -20.06 -38.96 0.31
CA ALA A 321 -21.22 -39.05 -0.58
C ALA A 321 -22.22 -40.13 -0.12
N GLU A 322 -21.75 -41.29 0.34
CA GLU A 322 -22.59 -42.34 0.93
C GLU A 322 -23.26 -41.88 2.22
N LEU A 323 -22.51 -41.20 3.10
CA LEU A 323 -23.06 -40.66 4.34
C LEU A 323 -24.16 -39.62 4.08
N ALA A 324 -23.95 -38.73 3.11
CA ALA A 324 -24.95 -37.75 2.70
C ALA A 324 -26.20 -38.43 2.13
N ARG A 325 -26.03 -39.49 1.32
CA ARG A 325 -27.14 -40.28 0.77
C ARG A 325 -27.98 -40.95 1.87
N HIS A 326 -27.34 -41.50 2.91
CA HIS A 326 -28.04 -42.12 4.04
C HIS A 326 -28.80 -41.13 4.92
N GLN A 327 -28.30 -39.89 5.05
CA GLN A 327 -28.98 -38.85 5.84
C GLN A 327 -30.22 -38.28 5.15
N TYR A 328 -30.32 -38.41 3.83
CA TYR A 328 -31.42 -37.86 3.02
C TYR A 328 -32.01 -38.91 2.05
N PRO A 329 -32.64 -39.97 2.57
CA PRO A 329 -33.17 -41.05 1.73
C PRO A 329 -34.34 -40.61 0.83
N ASP A 330 -35.08 -39.57 1.23
CA ASP A 330 -36.31 -39.12 0.57
C ASP A 330 -36.05 -38.19 -0.64
N THR A 331 -34.81 -37.76 -0.85
CA THR A 331 -34.44 -36.86 -1.96
C THR A 331 -33.56 -37.61 -2.96
N PRO A 332 -34.08 -38.07 -4.12
CA PRO A 332 -33.29 -38.79 -5.11
C PRO A 332 -32.29 -37.82 -5.76
N VAL A 333 -31.03 -37.89 -5.32
CA VAL A 333 -29.91 -37.09 -5.84
C VAL A 333 -28.84 -38.03 -6.40
N THR A 334 -28.41 -37.76 -7.64
CA THR A 334 -27.32 -38.48 -8.30
C THR A 334 -26.00 -37.81 -7.94
N PHE A 335 -25.05 -38.57 -7.38
CA PHE A 335 -23.71 -38.07 -7.05
C PHE A 335 -22.72 -38.52 -8.13
N ASN A 336 -22.11 -37.55 -8.82
CA ASN A 336 -21.07 -37.80 -9.80
C ASN A 336 -19.72 -37.46 -9.16
N VAL A 337 -18.86 -38.45 -8.96
CA VAL A 337 -17.53 -38.25 -8.35
C VAL A 337 -16.46 -38.46 -9.40
N SER A 338 -15.62 -37.45 -9.63
CA SER A 338 -14.50 -37.48 -10.58
C SER A 338 -13.24 -36.98 -9.90
N ILE A 339 -12.24 -37.85 -9.72
CA ILE A 339 -11.01 -37.53 -9.01
C ILE A 339 -9.84 -37.89 -9.91
N VAL A 340 -8.97 -36.92 -10.17
CA VAL A 340 -7.85 -37.07 -11.11
C VAL A 340 -6.57 -36.46 -10.51
N PRO A 341 -5.50 -37.24 -10.29
CA PRO A 341 -5.40 -38.70 -10.47
C PRO A 341 -6.13 -39.49 -9.38
N ASP A 342 -6.38 -40.78 -9.61
CA ASP A 342 -7.17 -41.65 -8.71
C ASP A 342 -6.52 -41.87 -7.32
N ASP A 343 -5.21 -41.73 -7.24
CA ASP A 343 -4.36 -41.87 -6.06
C ASP A 343 -4.05 -40.53 -5.38
N LEU A 344 -4.80 -39.47 -5.68
CA LEU A 344 -4.61 -38.15 -5.09
C LEU A 344 -4.67 -38.19 -3.56
N ILE A 345 -3.59 -37.73 -2.93
CA ILE A 345 -3.40 -37.67 -1.47
C ILE A 345 -3.62 -36.23 -1.02
N LEU A 346 -4.30 -36.06 0.11
CA LEU A 346 -4.49 -34.77 0.76
C LEU A 346 -3.81 -34.77 2.14
N TYR A 347 -3.08 -33.71 2.45
CA TYR A 347 -2.54 -33.44 3.79
C TYR A 347 -3.48 -32.51 4.55
N ALA A 348 -4.39 -33.08 5.35
CA ALA A 348 -5.34 -32.32 6.15
C ALA A 348 -5.87 -33.15 7.33
N ASP A 349 -6.58 -32.51 8.25
CA ASP A 349 -7.31 -33.22 9.30
C ASP A 349 -8.60 -33.82 8.69
N GLU A 350 -8.65 -35.14 8.58
CA GLU A 350 -9.77 -35.86 7.95
C GLU A 350 -11.13 -35.54 8.61
N ASN A 351 -11.16 -35.36 9.94
CA ASN A 351 -12.40 -35.09 10.67
C ASN A 351 -12.92 -33.69 10.40
N LEU A 352 -12.02 -32.70 10.40
CA LEU A 352 -12.36 -31.32 10.11
C LEU A 352 -12.81 -31.15 8.65
N ILE A 353 -12.12 -31.77 7.70
CA ILE A 353 -12.52 -31.71 6.28
C ILE A 353 -13.82 -32.48 6.04
N SER A 354 -14.05 -33.60 6.73
CA SER A 354 -15.33 -34.32 6.70
C SER A 354 -16.49 -33.39 7.07
N GLN A 355 -16.33 -32.61 8.14
CA GLN A 355 -17.33 -31.62 8.55
C GLN A 355 -17.59 -30.56 7.47
N VAL A 356 -16.56 -30.09 6.78
CA VAL A 356 -16.70 -29.14 5.67
C VAL A 356 -17.49 -29.76 4.52
N ILE A 357 -17.09 -30.94 4.05
CA ILE A 357 -17.70 -31.62 2.90
C ILE A 357 -19.16 -31.95 3.21
N ILE A 358 -19.46 -32.55 4.37
CA ILE A 358 -20.83 -32.87 4.77
C ILE A 358 -21.70 -31.61 4.80
N ASN A 359 -21.17 -30.50 5.32
CA ASN A 359 -21.92 -29.25 5.36
C ASN A 359 -22.21 -28.68 3.95
N LEU A 360 -21.25 -28.78 3.02
CA LEU A 360 -21.45 -28.38 1.63
C LEU A 360 -22.45 -29.28 0.90
N LEU A 361 -22.34 -30.61 1.07
CA LEU A 361 -23.28 -31.57 0.50
C LEU A 361 -24.69 -31.37 1.05
N LYS A 362 -24.84 -31.14 2.36
CA LYS A 362 -26.11 -30.77 2.99
C LYS A 362 -26.69 -29.51 2.38
N ASN A 363 -25.88 -28.47 2.21
CA ASN A 363 -26.33 -27.21 1.61
C ASN A 363 -26.78 -27.41 0.15
N ALA A 364 -26.07 -28.24 -0.61
CA ALA A 364 -26.42 -28.61 -1.99
C ALA A 364 -27.75 -29.39 -2.07
N ILE A 365 -27.96 -30.38 -1.20
CA ILE A 365 -29.20 -31.17 -1.15
C ILE A 365 -30.39 -30.27 -0.79
N GLN A 366 -30.25 -29.45 0.25
CA GLN A 366 -31.31 -28.54 0.70
C GLN A 366 -31.67 -27.47 -0.35
N ALA A 367 -30.72 -27.07 -1.21
CA ALA A 367 -31.01 -26.15 -2.30
C ALA A 367 -32.05 -26.72 -3.27
N PHE A 368 -32.15 -28.05 -3.41
CA PHE A 368 -33.17 -28.71 -4.21
C PHE A 368 -34.55 -28.79 -3.56
N GLU A 369 -34.65 -28.61 -2.24
CA GLU A 369 -35.92 -28.66 -1.50
C GLU A 369 -36.61 -27.29 -1.54
N THR A 370 -35.84 -26.19 -1.60
CA THR A 370 -36.36 -24.81 -1.57
C THR A 370 -36.81 -24.32 -2.96
N GLY A 371 -37.19 -25.22 -3.87
CA GLY A 371 -37.55 -24.96 -5.27
C GLY A 371 -38.84 -24.16 -5.51
N ALA A 372 -39.20 -23.22 -4.62
CA ALA A 372 -40.21 -22.20 -4.84
C ALA A 372 -39.80 -20.92 -4.08
N PRO A 373 -39.52 -19.80 -4.76
CA PRO A 373 -39.22 -18.55 -4.06
C PRO A 373 -40.50 -18.04 -3.38
N ALA A 374 -40.55 -18.12 -2.05
CA ALA A 374 -41.34 -17.21 -1.24
C ALA A 374 -40.63 -15.84 -1.22
N ALA A 375 -40.73 -15.12 -2.35
CA ALA A 375 -40.40 -13.72 -2.43
C ALA A 375 -41.69 -12.91 -2.24
N THR A 376 -42.01 -12.62 -0.99
CA THR A 376 -42.99 -11.58 -0.65
C THR A 376 -42.37 -10.23 -1.02
N GLY A 377 -42.91 -9.56 -2.04
CA GLY A 377 -42.67 -8.12 -2.24
C GLY A 377 -42.50 -7.63 -3.68
N THR A 378 -43.63 -7.52 -4.38
CA THR A 378 -43.96 -6.44 -5.33
C THR A 378 -43.34 -6.46 -6.75
N ASN A 379 -44.22 -6.77 -7.70
CA ASN A 379 -44.30 -6.33 -9.10
C ASN A 379 -43.21 -6.78 -10.09
N ALA A 380 -43.45 -7.92 -10.73
CA ALA A 380 -43.24 -8.05 -12.17
C ALA A 380 -44.19 -9.13 -12.71
N GLU A 381 -45.25 -8.68 -13.37
CA GLU A 381 -46.16 -9.54 -14.11
C GLU A 381 -45.46 -10.14 -15.34
N THR A 382 -45.87 -11.37 -15.64
CA THR A 382 -45.87 -12.02 -16.97
C THR A 382 -44.66 -12.89 -17.30
N THR A 383 -45.00 -14.14 -17.64
CA THR A 383 -44.26 -15.14 -18.44
C THR A 383 -43.27 -16.04 -17.70
N ALA A 384 -43.80 -17.04 -16.98
CA ALA A 384 -43.07 -18.30 -16.74
C ALA A 384 -44.04 -19.48 -16.52
N GLU A 385 -45.07 -19.61 -17.35
CA GLU A 385 -45.61 -20.94 -17.66
C GLU A 385 -44.76 -21.48 -18.81
N THR A 386 -43.94 -22.49 -18.54
CA THR A 386 -43.53 -23.64 -19.41
C THR A 386 -42.17 -24.15 -18.93
N ASN A 387 -42.07 -25.47 -18.71
CA ASN A 387 -40.87 -26.28 -18.40
C ASN A 387 -40.61 -26.60 -16.91
N ALA A 388 -41.61 -27.20 -16.24
CA ALA A 388 -41.34 -28.22 -15.23
C ALA A 388 -40.80 -29.50 -15.92
N ALA A 389 -39.62 -29.41 -16.53
CA ALA A 389 -38.86 -30.56 -16.95
C ALA A 389 -38.17 -31.12 -15.71
N THR A 390 -38.49 -32.36 -15.37
CA THR A 390 -37.90 -33.19 -14.31
C THR A 390 -36.39 -33.29 -14.53
N THR A 391 -35.66 -32.25 -14.16
CA THR A 391 -34.20 -32.23 -14.26
C THR A 391 -33.69 -33.07 -13.10
N GLU A 392 -33.05 -34.19 -13.40
CA GLU A 392 -32.44 -35.03 -12.38
C GLU A 392 -31.54 -34.17 -11.48
N LYS A 393 -31.80 -34.22 -10.17
CA LYS A 393 -31.01 -33.50 -9.17
C LYS A 393 -29.64 -34.18 -9.12
N HIS A 394 -28.59 -33.46 -9.47
CA HIS A 394 -27.24 -34.01 -9.46
C HIS A 394 -26.27 -33.10 -8.73
N ILE A 395 -25.35 -33.74 -8.01
CA ILE A 395 -24.23 -33.10 -7.33
C ILE A 395 -22.96 -33.66 -7.96
N ASN A 396 -22.15 -32.78 -8.54
CA ASN A 396 -20.88 -33.15 -9.12
C ASN A 396 -19.76 -32.80 -8.14
N ILE A 397 -18.93 -33.78 -7.79
CA ILE A 397 -17.75 -33.61 -6.94
C ILE A 397 -16.54 -33.90 -7.80
N ARG A 398 -15.75 -32.87 -8.09
CA ARG A 398 -14.52 -32.99 -8.85
C ARG A 398 -13.33 -32.69 -7.97
N ALA A 399 -12.28 -33.52 -8.01
CA ALA A 399 -11.02 -33.18 -7.36
C ALA A 399 -9.84 -33.38 -8.29
N TYR A 400 -8.90 -32.44 -8.25
CA TYR A 400 -7.69 -32.47 -9.08
C TYR A 400 -6.54 -31.68 -8.47
N CYS A 401 -5.33 -31.99 -8.91
CA CYS A 401 -4.15 -31.18 -8.65
C CYS A 401 -3.94 -30.18 -9.79
N ASN A 402 -3.72 -28.91 -9.49
CA ASN A 402 -3.41 -27.90 -10.51
C ASN A 402 -1.90 -27.83 -10.82
N GLU A 403 -1.54 -26.97 -11.77
CA GLU A 403 -0.13 -26.76 -12.17
C GLU A 403 0.75 -26.18 -11.05
N ALA A 404 0.14 -25.60 -10.00
CA ALA A 404 0.82 -25.04 -8.85
C ALA A 404 0.88 -26.03 -7.66
N GLU A 405 0.71 -27.33 -7.92
CA GLU A 405 0.71 -28.42 -6.93
C GLU A 405 -0.36 -28.30 -5.82
N ALA A 406 -1.35 -27.42 -6.00
CA ALA A 406 -2.46 -27.28 -5.08
C ALA A 406 -3.56 -28.31 -5.39
N VAL A 407 -4.12 -28.91 -4.34
CA VAL A 407 -5.26 -29.83 -4.45
C VAL A 407 -6.56 -29.03 -4.40
N LEU A 408 -7.41 -29.20 -5.42
CA LEU A 408 -8.72 -28.58 -5.49
C LEU A 408 -9.83 -29.62 -5.36
N ILE A 409 -10.88 -29.27 -4.60
CA ILE A 409 -12.13 -30.02 -4.50
C ILE A 409 -13.27 -29.08 -4.87
N GLU A 410 -13.95 -29.37 -5.98
CA GLU A 410 -15.11 -28.64 -6.47
C GLU A 410 -16.37 -29.44 -6.16
N ILE A 411 -17.35 -28.79 -5.54
CA ILE A 411 -18.68 -29.35 -5.30
C ILE A 411 -19.69 -28.45 -6.00
N SER A 412 -20.30 -28.96 -7.07
CA SER A 412 -21.28 -28.27 -7.91
C SER A 412 -22.65 -28.91 -7.78
N ASN A 413 -23.70 -28.09 -7.78
CA ASN A 413 -25.08 -28.57 -7.83
C ASN A 413 -25.93 -27.78 -8.83
N ASN A 414 -26.85 -28.48 -9.49
CA ASN A 414 -27.81 -27.89 -10.44
C ASN A 414 -29.06 -27.29 -9.78
N GLY A 415 -28.95 -26.88 -8.52
CA GLY A 415 -30.03 -26.20 -7.79
C GLY A 415 -30.14 -24.72 -8.17
N PRO A 416 -31.03 -23.96 -7.52
CA PRO A 416 -31.14 -22.52 -7.75
C PRO A 416 -29.78 -21.85 -7.51
N ALA A 417 -29.35 -21.02 -8.46
CA ALA A 417 -28.13 -20.25 -8.34
C ALA A 417 -28.25 -19.23 -7.19
N ILE A 418 -27.13 -18.98 -6.51
CA ILE A 418 -27.05 -17.96 -5.46
C ILE A 418 -27.10 -16.56 -6.13
N PRO A 419 -28.07 -15.70 -5.80
CA PRO A 419 -28.11 -14.33 -6.33
C PRO A 419 -26.81 -13.56 -6.05
N PRO A 420 -26.33 -12.73 -7.00
CA PRO A 420 -25.07 -12.00 -6.85
C PRO A 420 -25.07 -11.09 -5.62
N ASP A 421 -26.22 -10.54 -5.26
CA ASP A 421 -26.39 -9.62 -4.12
C ASP A 421 -26.11 -10.29 -2.77
N ILE A 422 -26.36 -11.60 -2.65
CA ILE A 422 -26.13 -12.35 -1.41
C ILE A 422 -24.83 -13.16 -1.42
N ALA A 423 -24.22 -13.37 -2.60
CA ALA A 423 -23.01 -14.19 -2.76
C ALA A 423 -21.84 -13.71 -1.88
N GLY A 424 -21.69 -12.40 -1.68
CA GLY A 424 -20.69 -11.82 -0.78
C GLY A 424 -20.97 -12.02 0.71
N HIS A 425 -22.21 -12.36 1.07
CA HIS A 425 -22.68 -12.45 2.46
C HIS A 425 -22.84 -13.88 2.97
N ILE A 426 -22.82 -14.90 2.09
CA ILE A 426 -23.04 -16.31 2.48
C ILE A 426 -22.01 -16.87 3.48
N PHE A 427 -20.83 -16.25 3.57
CA PHE A 427 -19.78 -16.65 4.52
C PHE A 427 -19.84 -15.85 5.83
N ILE A 428 -20.72 -14.86 5.95
CA ILE A 428 -20.93 -14.11 7.19
C ILE A 428 -21.71 -15.03 8.14
N PRO A 429 -21.24 -15.27 9.38
CA PRO A 429 -21.96 -16.16 10.28
C PRO A 429 -23.35 -15.62 10.64
N PHE A 430 -24.30 -16.53 10.87
CA PHE A 430 -25.73 -16.28 11.09
C PHE A 430 -26.48 -15.69 9.89
N PHE A 431 -25.82 -15.46 8.76
CA PHE A 431 -26.52 -15.14 7.52
C PHE A 431 -27.18 -16.40 6.96
N THR A 432 -28.49 -16.37 6.78
CA THR A 432 -29.29 -17.47 6.24
C THR A 432 -30.46 -16.90 5.46
N THR A 433 -30.80 -17.53 4.34
CA THR A 433 -32.04 -17.27 3.59
C THR A 433 -33.12 -18.31 3.91
N LYS A 434 -32.84 -19.28 4.80
CA LYS A 434 -33.71 -20.40 5.15
C LYS A 434 -34.33 -20.17 6.52
N GLU A 435 -35.65 -20.42 6.66
CA GLU A 435 -36.41 -20.24 7.91
C GLU A 435 -35.84 -21.04 9.10
N ASN A 436 -35.36 -22.26 8.86
CA ASN A 436 -34.77 -23.13 9.90
C ASN A 436 -33.24 -23.25 9.79
N GLY A 437 -32.59 -22.35 9.04
CA GLY A 437 -31.14 -22.37 8.84
C GLY A 437 -30.41 -21.67 9.97
N SER A 438 -29.42 -22.31 10.59
CA SER A 438 -28.59 -21.65 11.61
C SER A 438 -27.66 -20.55 11.05
N GLY A 439 -27.37 -20.58 9.74
CA GLY A 439 -26.47 -19.60 9.10
C GLY A 439 -24.99 -19.69 9.50
N ILE A 440 -24.60 -20.73 10.25
CA ILE A 440 -23.23 -20.89 10.76
C ILE A 440 -22.41 -21.88 9.91
N GLY A 441 -23.05 -22.74 9.12
CA GLY A 441 -22.37 -23.83 8.41
C GLY A 441 -21.23 -23.33 7.52
N LEU A 442 -21.53 -22.45 6.55
CA LEU A 442 -20.54 -21.99 5.57
C LEU A 442 -19.42 -21.15 6.19
N SER A 443 -19.71 -20.40 7.25
CA SER A 443 -18.69 -19.62 7.96
C SER A 443 -17.73 -20.53 8.75
N ILE A 444 -18.23 -21.57 9.43
CA ILE A 444 -17.38 -22.61 10.03
C ILE A 444 -16.56 -23.31 8.97
N SER A 445 -17.18 -23.69 7.85
CA SER A 445 -16.47 -24.34 6.74
C SER A 445 -15.29 -23.50 6.25
N ARG A 446 -15.48 -22.19 6.10
CA ARG A 446 -14.41 -21.26 5.71
C ARG A 446 -13.31 -21.15 6.76
N GLN A 447 -13.67 -21.12 8.05
CA GLN A 447 -12.71 -21.04 9.14
C GLN A 447 -11.87 -22.32 9.27
N ILE A 448 -12.50 -23.50 9.14
CA ILE A 448 -11.80 -24.79 9.11
C ILE A 448 -10.79 -24.82 7.95
N MET A 449 -11.20 -24.39 6.76
CA MET A 449 -10.31 -24.33 5.60
C MET A 449 -9.13 -23.39 5.84
N ARG A 450 -9.35 -22.21 6.44
CA ARG A 450 -8.28 -21.26 6.78
C ARG A 450 -7.30 -21.84 7.80
N LEU A 451 -7.79 -22.51 8.84
CA LEU A 451 -6.94 -23.19 9.84
C LEU A 451 -6.16 -24.36 9.26
N SER A 452 -6.67 -24.99 8.20
CA SER A 452 -6.00 -26.07 7.47
C SER A 452 -5.05 -25.57 6.38
N GLY A 453 -4.77 -24.26 6.30
CA GLY A 453 -3.88 -23.66 5.29
C GLY A 453 -4.50 -23.52 3.88
N GLY A 454 -5.80 -23.78 3.74
CA GLY A 454 -6.53 -23.71 2.49
C GLY A 454 -7.52 -22.55 2.40
N SER A 455 -8.32 -22.54 1.33
CA SER A 455 -9.39 -21.56 1.11
C SER A 455 -10.68 -22.19 0.61
N LEU A 456 -11.80 -21.52 0.91
CA LEU A 456 -13.14 -21.87 0.43
C LEU A 456 -13.70 -20.69 -0.35
N SER A 457 -14.07 -20.91 -1.61
CA SER A 457 -14.64 -19.90 -2.50
C SER A 457 -15.90 -20.38 -3.22
N LEU A 458 -16.75 -19.45 -3.62
CA LEU A 458 -17.89 -19.69 -4.51
C LEU A 458 -17.51 -19.25 -5.92
N ILE A 459 -17.70 -20.11 -6.91
CA ILE A 459 -17.65 -19.72 -8.33
C ILE A 459 -19.09 -19.45 -8.78
N ALA A 460 -19.35 -18.21 -9.17
CA ALA A 460 -20.65 -17.82 -9.73
C ALA A 460 -20.77 -18.35 -11.18
N GLY A 461 -21.78 -19.16 -11.43
CA GLY A 461 -22.06 -19.74 -12.74
C GLY A 461 -23.53 -20.11 -12.91
N LYS A 462 -23.85 -20.88 -13.95
CA LYS A 462 -25.21 -21.46 -14.12
C LYS A 462 -25.53 -22.47 -13.01
N GLU A 463 -24.50 -23.08 -12.44
CA GLU A 463 -24.56 -23.98 -11.30
C GLU A 463 -23.83 -23.35 -10.11
N THR A 464 -24.29 -23.66 -8.90
CA THR A 464 -23.61 -23.21 -7.68
C THR A 464 -22.42 -24.14 -7.43
N THR A 465 -21.21 -23.61 -7.51
CA THR A 465 -19.97 -24.39 -7.32
C THR A 465 -19.13 -23.83 -6.18
N PHE A 466 -18.92 -24.64 -5.15
CA PHE A 466 -17.97 -24.35 -4.08
C PHE A 466 -16.64 -25.02 -4.36
N VAL A 467 -15.55 -24.27 -4.20
CA VAL A 467 -14.18 -24.76 -4.42
C VAL A 467 -13.40 -24.66 -3.13
N LEU A 468 -12.90 -25.80 -2.67
CA LEU A 468 -11.92 -25.93 -1.61
C LEU A 468 -10.54 -26.02 -2.28
N LYS A 469 -9.61 -25.16 -1.89
CA LYS A 469 -8.23 -25.18 -2.34
C LYS A 469 -7.32 -25.49 -1.16
N PHE A 470 -6.42 -26.45 -1.30
CA PHE A 470 -5.37 -26.80 -0.36
C PHE A 470 -4.02 -26.50 -1.03
N ASN A 471 -3.16 -25.73 -0.35
CA ASN A 471 -1.85 -25.34 -0.89
C ASN A 471 -0.73 -26.23 -0.36
#